data_AF-A0A939R5Z1-F1
#
_entry.id   AF-A0A939R5Z1-F1
#
_cell.length_a   1.000
_cell.length_b   1.000
_cell.length_c   1.000
_cell.angle_alpha   90.00
_cell.angle_beta   90.00
_cell.angle_gamma   90.00
#
_symmetry.space_group_name_H-M   'P 1'
#
loop_
_entity.id
_entity.type
_entity.pdbx_description
1 polymer ?
#
loop_
_entity_poly.entity_id
_entity_poly.type
_entity_poly.pdbx_seq_one_letter_code
_entity_poly.pdbx_strand_id
1 'polypeptide(L)'
;MDKNQFIGYAHKAYEDVYNNSEDFIVREAISRYSDSEDVTDYVESYMKIFKEGWVNYVAFRGALKTHLDDNDNLAYYDLDELLADDFQIAQITNDKIGTTYKYLRPKKGHEGDDIPSEPIQVKTFPELSEQEKKRIVNEIRKSASSFDGHWISMVDLGASLKTAQIDYKTMGFPKLRILLDQLSDYIELRVESPVKIYVHVIGDDATVSLGEKTVVNSISSDVEKWVVDAIKFLVNDGKTYGEGWVNSVLLAPVIKNAGVDYKALGFEKFKLFLESFSFLQLNQISQTELHIRINPNPKIVFPPKENVSKSENLSPYQRIVRYAYFPSKDKETNGFTSMLQELEAKAKKETWEYGNQKILQNYLLYTFERIQYEDSRIKSVKEEPKRKLREGSEYAVFNTGLVNSFFSPIYGLFRRNPQKGKQKWLFSGFHVESEKAISNAKKEENWDDLPKAARFYETPDDLIFDVESKIDAINWEHIIIDNVDRIPFKYIEMYKPLGLDLEKEPNEPMIYYQNLRYAIRNDQFTYRKLVDLFRNAMDRAVLHATWNFHYALPMYYPRYRKVSMLLPLVLEDNRDSIVELALVLDRDNKHKSYTATTIMTLEQIYCNIRLISQPDEDTYWLHS
;
A
#
# COMPACT_ATOMS: atom_id res chain seq x y z
N MET A 1 -7.95 -22.86 39.10
CA MET A 1 -8.43 -21.87 40.09
C MET A 1 -9.84 -22.24 40.56
N ASP A 2 -10.21 -21.99 41.82
CA ASP A 2 -11.59 -22.18 42.33
C ASP A 2 -12.52 -21.03 41.90
N LYS A 3 -13.83 -21.30 41.72
CA LYS A 3 -14.82 -20.32 41.20
C LYS A 3 -14.88 -19.06 42.05
N ASN A 4 -14.81 -19.18 43.38
CA ASN A 4 -14.86 -18.02 44.28
C ASN A 4 -13.64 -17.10 44.12
N GLN A 5 -12.46 -17.68 43.87
CA GLN A 5 -11.24 -16.93 43.62
C GLN A 5 -11.29 -16.19 42.27
N PHE A 6 -11.83 -16.85 41.24
CA PHE A 6 -12.07 -16.25 39.93
C PHE A 6 -13.04 -15.06 40.00
N ILE A 7 -14.16 -15.23 40.71
CA ILE A 7 -15.14 -14.15 40.91
C ILE A 7 -14.51 -12.98 41.68
N GLY A 8 -13.65 -13.25 42.67
CA GLY A 8 -12.87 -12.21 43.36
C GLY A 8 -11.98 -11.38 42.41
N TYR A 9 -11.34 -12.01 41.41
CA TYR A 9 -10.57 -11.30 40.39
C TYR A 9 -11.48 -10.57 39.38
N ALA A 10 -12.63 -11.14 39.04
CA ALA A 10 -13.64 -10.46 38.23
C ALA A 10 -14.12 -9.15 38.88
N HIS A 11 -14.40 -9.14 40.17
CA HIS A 11 -14.77 -7.90 40.86
C HIS A 11 -13.66 -6.85 40.85
N LYS A 12 -12.39 -7.25 41.06
CA LYS A 12 -11.24 -6.31 40.97
C LYS A 12 -11.05 -5.76 39.55
N ALA A 13 -11.16 -6.60 38.54
CA ALA A 13 -11.08 -6.18 37.14
C ALA A 13 -12.20 -5.22 36.75
N TYR A 14 -13.42 -5.46 37.27
CA TYR A 14 -14.54 -4.54 37.12
C TYR A 14 -14.22 -3.19 37.78
N GLU A 15 -13.73 -3.19 39.03
CA GLU A 15 -13.37 -1.95 39.74
C GLU A 15 -12.26 -1.16 39.05
N ASP A 16 -11.23 -1.83 38.54
CA ASP A 16 -10.13 -1.16 37.81
C ASP A 16 -10.63 -0.47 36.54
N VAL A 17 -11.52 -1.13 35.80
CA VAL A 17 -12.12 -0.54 34.60
C VAL A 17 -13.08 0.57 34.99
N TYR A 18 -13.88 0.38 36.05
CA TYR A 18 -14.84 1.37 36.52
C TYR A 18 -14.15 2.63 37.02
N ASN A 19 -13.04 2.52 37.77
CA ASN A 19 -12.33 3.66 38.33
C ASN A 19 -11.48 4.43 37.30
N ASN A 20 -11.16 3.82 36.14
CA ASN A 20 -10.33 4.43 35.09
C ASN A 20 -11.11 4.72 33.78
N SER A 21 -12.42 4.52 33.77
CA SER A 21 -13.27 4.56 32.57
C SER A 21 -13.47 5.96 31.99
N GLU A 22 -13.58 7.01 32.81
CA GLU A 22 -13.80 8.38 32.32
C GLU A 22 -12.67 8.82 31.38
N ASP A 23 -11.43 8.52 31.76
CA ASP A 23 -10.23 8.90 31.00
C ASP A 23 -10.07 8.03 29.72
N PHE A 24 -10.50 6.76 29.78
CA PHE A 24 -10.53 5.86 28.62
C PHE A 24 -11.61 6.26 27.60
N ILE A 25 -12.83 6.56 28.07
CA ILE A 25 -13.98 6.95 27.22
C ILE A 25 -13.68 8.27 26.50
N VAL A 26 -13.09 9.25 27.19
CA VAL A 26 -12.72 10.54 26.60
C VAL A 26 -11.61 10.37 25.56
N ARG A 27 -10.59 9.53 25.80
CA ARG A 27 -9.52 9.25 24.84
C ARG A 27 -10.02 8.49 23.60
N GLU A 28 -10.92 7.52 23.78
CA GLU A 28 -11.53 6.76 22.68
C GLU A 28 -12.46 7.65 21.83
N ALA A 29 -13.21 8.56 22.46
CA ALA A 29 -14.06 9.53 21.78
C ALA A 29 -13.25 10.51 20.92
N ILE A 30 -12.18 11.09 21.49
CA ILE A 30 -11.28 12.03 20.80
C ILE A 30 -10.54 11.35 19.64
N SER A 31 -10.16 10.07 19.81
CA SER A 31 -9.49 9.29 18.75
C SER A 31 -10.40 8.96 17.57
N ARG A 32 -11.71 8.85 17.78
CA ARG A 32 -12.66 8.42 16.75
C ARG A 32 -13.40 9.56 16.08
N TYR A 33 -13.63 10.65 16.80
CA TYR A 33 -14.36 11.82 16.31
C TYR A 33 -13.46 13.03 16.55
N SER A 34 -12.47 13.23 15.69
CA SER A 34 -11.43 14.25 15.93
C SER A 34 -11.95 15.68 15.81
N ASP A 35 -13.12 15.90 15.19
CA ASP A 35 -13.73 17.23 15.01
C ASP A 35 -15.26 17.14 14.86
N SER A 36 -16.05 17.33 15.93
CA SER A 36 -17.46 17.80 15.87
C SER A 36 -18.14 17.89 17.25
N GLU A 37 -19.32 18.52 17.30
CA GLU A 37 -20.35 18.41 18.36
C GLU A 37 -20.71 16.94 18.71
N ASP A 38 -20.35 15.95 17.89
CA ASP A 38 -20.61 14.53 18.15
C ASP A 38 -19.68 13.92 19.23
N VAL A 39 -18.53 14.53 19.56
CA VAL A 39 -17.65 14.05 20.65
C VAL A 39 -18.34 14.21 21.99
N THR A 40 -18.95 15.36 22.23
CA THR A 40 -19.71 15.65 23.45
C THR A 40 -20.87 14.69 23.58
N ASP A 41 -21.57 14.44 22.48
CA ASP A 41 -22.69 13.51 22.38
C ASP A 41 -22.28 12.04 22.61
N TYR A 42 -21.13 11.61 22.08
CA TYR A 42 -20.52 10.30 22.29
C TYR A 42 -20.17 10.11 23.77
N VAL A 43 -19.48 11.09 24.35
CA VAL A 43 -19.05 11.07 25.75
C VAL A 43 -20.26 11.10 26.68
N GLU A 44 -21.27 11.96 26.45
CA GLU A 44 -22.49 12.00 27.26
C GLU A 44 -23.26 10.67 27.23
N SER A 45 -23.41 10.05 26.06
CA SER A 45 -24.12 8.77 25.94
C SER A 45 -23.36 7.62 26.61
N TYR A 46 -22.03 7.59 26.52
CA TYR A 46 -21.22 6.59 27.22
C TYR A 46 -21.18 6.84 28.73
N MET A 47 -21.11 8.10 29.16
CA MET A 47 -21.13 8.49 30.57
C MET A 47 -22.47 8.16 31.23
N LYS A 48 -23.59 8.19 30.50
CA LYS A 48 -24.89 7.74 31.00
C LYS A 48 -24.90 6.24 31.29
N ILE A 49 -24.42 5.42 30.34
CA ILE A 49 -24.31 3.96 30.49
C ILE A 49 -23.36 3.62 31.66
N PHE A 50 -22.25 4.35 31.74
CA PHE A 50 -21.25 4.18 32.80
C PHE A 50 -21.79 4.54 34.21
N LYS A 51 -22.54 5.65 34.34
CA LYS A 51 -23.17 6.08 35.60
C LYS A 51 -24.20 5.08 36.15
N GLU A 52 -24.73 4.20 35.32
CA GLU A 52 -25.64 3.10 35.71
C GLU A 52 -24.90 1.81 36.11
N GLY A 53 -23.56 1.88 36.26
CA GLY A 53 -22.70 0.78 36.69
C GLY A 53 -22.19 -0.11 35.56
N TRP A 54 -22.42 0.22 34.29
CA TRP A 54 -22.05 -0.66 33.18
C TRP A 54 -20.65 -0.37 32.66
N VAL A 55 -19.79 -1.40 32.61
CA VAL A 55 -18.47 -1.34 31.98
C VAL A 55 -18.41 -2.14 30.69
N ASN A 56 -17.61 -1.68 29.73
CA ASN A 56 -17.46 -2.36 28.44
C ASN A 56 -16.82 -3.75 28.65
N TYR A 57 -17.45 -4.78 28.07
CA TYR A 57 -17.05 -6.18 28.29
C TYR A 57 -15.65 -6.51 27.77
N VAL A 58 -15.19 -5.82 26.71
CA VAL A 58 -13.84 -6.01 26.16
C VAL A 58 -12.78 -5.42 27.08
N ALA A 59 -13.02 -4.22 27.61
CA ALA A 59 -12.13 -3.57 28.57
C ALA A 59 -12.02 -4.39 29.87
N PHE A 60 -13.16 -4.88 30.38
CA PHE A 60 -13.22 -5.80 31.51
C PHE A 60 -12.41 -7.08 31.27
N ARG A 61 -12.56 -7.72 30.10
CA ARG A 61 -11.80 -8.94 29.78
C ARG A 61 -10.29 -8.67 29.75
N GLY A 62 -9.89 -7.50 29.26
CA GLY A 62 -8.50 -7.05 29.28
C GLY A 62 -7.95 -6.91 30.70
N ALA A 63 -8.68 -6.21 31.58
CA ALA A 63 -8.30 -6.05 32.98
C ALA A 63 -8.35 -7.37 33.76
N LEU A 64 -9.32 -8.25 33.48
CA LEU A 64 -9.40 -9.55 34.12
C LEU A 64 -8.14 -10.39 33.84
N LYS A 65 -7.60 -10.30 32.62
CA LYS A 65 -6.37 -11.00 32.25
C LYS A 65 -5.16 -10.55 33.08
N THR A 66 -5.12 -9.30 33.55
CA THR A 66 -3.98 -8.81 34.37
C THR A 66 -4.03 -9.29 35.81
N HIS A 67 -5.18 -9.78 36.28
CA HIS A 67 -5.36 -10.34 37.62
C HIS A 67 -5.27 -11.86 37.67
N LEU A 68 -5.10 -12.50 36.52
CA LEU A 68 -4.99 -13.96 36.40
C LEU A 68 -3.54 -14.36 36.12
N ASP A 69 -3.11 -15.48 36.71
CA ASP A 69 -1.77 -16.02 36.48
C ASP A 69 -1.61 -16.46 35.01
N ASP A 70 -0.38 -16.40 34.47
CA ASP A 70 -0.06 -16.67 33.05
C ASP A 70 -0.53 -18.05 32.53
N ASN A 71 -0.85 -18.98 33.43
CA ASN A 71 -1.34 -20.32 33.10
C ASN A 71 -2.89 -20.43 33.01
N ASP A 72 -3.65 -19.42 33.48
CA ASP A 72 -5.12 -19.44 33.47
C ASP A 72 -5.66 -18.80 32.17
N ASN A 73 -5.81 -19.63 31.14
CA ASN A 73 -6.29 -19.18 29.84
C ASN A 73 -7.83 -19.02 29.81
N LEU A 74 -8.27 -17.76 29.87
CA LEU A 74 -9.66 -17.30 29.77
C LEU A 74 -10.44 -17.77 28.53
N ALA A 75 -9.78 -18.32 27.50
CA ALA A 75 -10.43 -18.82 26.28
C ALA A 75 -11.07 -20.21 26.43
N TYR A 76 -10.71 -20.95 27.49
CA TYR A 76 -11.24 -22.29 27.77
C TYR A 76 -12.51 -22.28 28.63
N TYR A 77 -12.97 -21.10 29.02
CA TYR A 77 -14.06 -20.90 29.95
C TYR A 77 -15.19 -20.11 29.27
N ASP A 78 -16.43 -20.57 29.42
CA ASP A 78 -17.60 -19.76 29.09
C ASP A 78 -17.74 -18.67 30.17
N LEU A 79 -17.17 -17.51 29.87
CA LEU A 79 -17.14 -16.37 30.77
C LEU A 79 -18.54 -15.85 31.09
N ASP A 80 -19.48 -15.95 30.15
CA ASP A 80 -20.85 -15.52 30.39
C ASP A 80 -21.52 -16.43 31.41
N GLU A 81 -21.30 -17.75 31.29
CA GLU A 81 -21.81 -18.75 32.23
C GLU A 81 -21.16 -18.61 33.61
N LEU A 82 -19.84 -18.38 33.67
CA LEU A 82 -19.12 -18.24 34.94
C LEU A 82 -19.49 -16.97 35.70
N LEU A 83 -19.73 -15.87 34.98
CA LEU A 83 -20.07 -14.58 35.56
C LEU A 83 -21.58 -14.41 35.78
N ALA A 84 -22.42 -15.29 35.21
CA ALA A 84 -23.87 -15.16 35.23
C ALA A 84 -24.45 -15.08 36.65
N ASP A 85 -23.84 -15.69 37.66
CA ASP A 85 -24.36 -15.68 39.03
C ASP A 85 -24.13 -14.32 39.73
N ASP A 86 -23.02 -13.65 39.42
CA ASP A 86 -22.54 -12.46 40.15
C ASP A 86 -22.61 -11.16 39.33
N PHE A 87 -22.69 -11.25 38.00
CA PHE A 87 -22.74 -10.13 37.06
C PHE A 87 -23.96 -10.20 36.14
N GLN A 88 -24.54 -9.03 35.87
CA GLN A 88 -25.51 -8.83 34.82
C GLN A 88 -24.75 -8.45 33.55
N ILE A 89 -25.09 -9.09 32.43
CA ILE A 89 -24.49 -8.87 31.12
C ILE A 89 -25.59 -8.44 30.15
N ALA A 90 -25.37 -7.37 29.39
CA ALA A 90 -26.34 -6.84 28.43
C ALA A 90 -25.66 -6.34 27.16
N GLN A 91 -26.40 -6.36 26.05
CA GLN A 91 -26.04 -5.65 24.83
C GLN A 91 -26.75 -4.30 24.83
N ILE A 92 -25.98 -3.21 24.80
CA ILE A 92 -26.49 -1.85 24.88
C ILE A 92 -26.12 -1.13 23.59
N THR A 93 -27.11 -0.54 22.93
CA THR A 93 -26.93 0.24 21.70
C THR A 93 -26.79 1.71 22.06
N ASN A 94 -25.76 2.36 21.55
CA ASN A 94 -25.58 3.78 21.76
C ASN A 94 -26.53 4.56 20.84
N ASP A 95 -27.48 5.28 21.43
CA ASP A 95 -28.57 5.98 20.72
C ASP A 95 -28.07 7.05 19.73
N LYS A 96 -26.88 7.60 19.93
CA LYS A 96 -26.31 8.66 19.07
C LYS A 96 -25.40 8.12 17.96
N ILE A 97 -24.81 6.94 18.15
CA ILE A 97 -23.83 6.34 17.23
C ILE A 97 -24.42 5.16 16.45
N GLY A 98 -25.46 4.50 16.98
CA GLY A 98 -26.12 3.34 16.37
C GLY A 98 -25.36 2.01 16.55
N THR A 99 -24.28 1.99 17.32
CA THR A 99 -23.47 0.79 17.55
C THR A 99 -23.86 0.08 18.84
N THR A 100 -24.01 -1.25 18.78
CA THR A 100 -24.31 -2.11 19.92
C THR A 100 -23.04 -2.75 20.48
N TYR A 101 -22.80 -2.58 21.77
CA TYR A 101 -21.69 -3.24 22.47
C TYR A 101 -22.20 -4.07 23.64
N LYS A 102 -21.36 -5.03 24.06
CA LYS A 102 -21.62 -5.85 25.24
C LYS A 102 -21.04 -5.16 26.47
N TYR A 103 -21.84 -5.09 27.53
CA TYR A 103 -21.48 -4.50 28.81
C TYR A 103 -21.79 -5.46 29.94
N LEU A 104 -21.14 -5.26 31.08
CA LEU A 104 -21.43 -5.98 32.32
C LEU A 104 -21.45 -5.06 33.54
N ARG A 105 -22.16 -5.48 34.59
CA ARG A 105 -22.14 -4.85 35.93
C ARG A 105 -22.42 -5.88 37.03
N PRO A 106 -21.97 -5.68 38.28
CA PRO A 106 -22.30 -6.56 39.41
C PRO A 106 -23.81 -6.62 39.72
N LYS A 107 -24.32 -7.79 40.16
CA LYS A 107 -25.73 -7.99 40.55
C LYS A 107 -26.05 -7.57 41.98
N LYS A 108 -25.05 -7.50 42.87
CA LYS A 108 -25.18 -6.99 44.25
C LYS A 108 -24.19 -5.84 44.44
N GLY A 109 -24.68 -4.71 44.90
CA GLY A 109 -24.04 -3.40 44.73
C GLY A 109 -22.77 -3.17 45.57
N HIS A 110 -21.89 -2.31 45.01
CA HIS A 110 -21.23 -1.27 45.79
C HIS A 110 -22.32 -0.39 46.43
N GLU A 111 -22.13 0.03 47.68
CA GLU A 111 -23.15 0.73 48.47
C GLU A 111 -23.77 1.94 47.73
N GLY A 112 -25.10 1.96 47.66
CA GLY A 112 -25.90 3.14 47.29
C GLY A 112 -26.69 3.01 45.99
N ASP A 113 -28.01 2.85 46.18
CA ASP A 113 -29.12 3.04 45.24
C ASP A 113 -29.60 1.86 44.38
N ASP A 114 -30.91 1.65 44.49
CA ASP A 114 -31.72 0.58 43.90
C ASP A 114 -31.56 0.46 42.38
N ILE A 115 -31.52 -0.78 41.93
CA ILE A 115 -31.40 -1.21 40.53
C ILE A 115 -32.63 -0.74 39.73
N PRO A 116 -32.52 0.06 38.65
CA PRO A 116 -33.60 0.20 37.68
C PRO A 116 -33.81 -1.15 36.99
N SER A 117 -35.00 -1.70 37.14
CA SER A 117 -35.40 -3.06 36.71
C SER A 117 -36.01 -3.10 35.31
N GLU A 118 -35.73 -2.13 34.44
CA GLU A 118 -36.22 -2.15 33.06
C GLU A 118 -35.08 -2.19 32.04
N PRO A 119 -35.17 -3.06 31.01
CA PRO A 119 -34.22 -3.09 29.91
C PRO A 119 -34.27 -1.75 29.15
N ILE A 120 -33.11 -1.14 28.92
CA ILE A 120 -32.96 0.03 28.05
C ILE A 120 -33.57 -0.32 26.69
N GLN A 121 -34.62 0.40 26.27
CA GLN A 121 -35.37 0.10 25.06
C GLN A 121 -34.50 0.27 23.81
N VAL A 122 -34.39 -0.79 23.00
CA VAL A 122 -33.83 -0.73 21.65
C VAL A 122 -34.80 0.10 20.79
N LYS A 123 -34.38 1.29 20.34
CA LYS A 123 -35.13 2.03 19.31
C LYS A 123 -35.01 1.30 17.98
N THR A 124 -36.11 0.67 17.56
CA THR A 124 -36.30 0.17 16.20
C THR A 124 -36.66 1.34 15.28
N PHE A 125 -35.98 1.44 14.13
CA PHE A 125 -36.35 2.41 13.09
C PHE A 125 -37.54 1.89 12.26
N PRO A 126 -38.35 2.76 11.64
CA PRO A 126 -39.44 2.32 10.77
C PRO A 126 -38.91 1.49 9.60
N GLU A 127 -39.53 0.35 9.29
CA GLU A 127 -39.21 -0.41 8.06
C GLU A 127 -39.83 0.26 6.83
N LEU A 128 -39.04 0.46 5.78
CA LEU A 128 -39.54 0.98 4.51
C LEU A 128 -40.40 -0.07 3.81
N SER A 129 -41.58 0.32 3.33
CA SER A 129 -42.37 -0.53 2.45
C SER A 129 -41.70 -0.74 1.09
N GLU A 130 -41.99 -1.85 0.41
CA GLU A 130 -41.43 -2.13 -0.92
C GLU A 130 -41.78 -1.05 -1.97
N GLN A 131 -42.87 -0.30 -1.78
CA GLN A 131 -43.21 0.84 -2.63
C GLN A 131 -42.30 2.04 -2.36
N GLU A 132 -41.98 2.32 -1.10
CA GLU A 132 -41.06 3.38 -0.70
C GLU A 132 -39.63 3.07 -1.14
N LYS A 133 -39.17 1.83 -0.95
CA LYS A 133 -37.85 1.39 -1.41
C LYS A 133 -37.68 1.60 -2.91
N LYS A 134 -38.66 1.15 -3.72
CA LYS A 134 -38.64 1.37 -5.18
C LYS A 134 -38.66 2.84 -5.57
N ARG A 135 -39.43 3.66 -4.86
CA ARG A 135 -39.49 5.12 -5.10
C ARG A 135 -38.12 5.77 -4.84
N ILE A 136 -37.47 5.44 -3.74
CA ILE A 136 -36.15 5.98 -3.40
C ILE A 136 -35.09 5.52 -4.39
N VAL A 137 -35.06 4.23 -4.73
CA VAL A 137 -34.09 3.65 -5.68
C VAL A 137 -34.22 4.27 -7.08
N ASN A 138 -35.45 4.48 -7.57
CA ASN A 138 -35.66 5.14 -8.85
C ASN A 138 -35.17 6.60 -8.86
N GLU A 139 -35.33 7.32 -7.75
CA GLU A 139 -34.83 8.69 -7.66
C GLU A 139 -33.29 8.75 -7.58
N ILE A 140 -32.66 7.79 -6.86
CA ILE A 140 -31.19 7.64 -6.87
C ILE A 140 -30.71 7.41 -8.31
N ARG A 141 -31.34 6.49 -9.05
CA ARG A 141 -30.99 6.17 -10.45
C ARG A 141 -31.07 7.40 -11.35
N LYS A 142 -32.18 8.15 -11.26
CA LYS A 142 -32.41 9.37 -12.04
C LYS A 142 -31.43 10.49 -11.70
N SER A 143 -31.05 10.61 -10.43
CA SER A 143 -30.09 11.62 -9.98
C SER A 143 -28.67 11.29 -10.45
N ALA A 144 -28.33 10.00 -10.42
CA ALA A 144 -27.03 9.46 -10.82
C ALA A 144 -26.77 9.49 -12.33
N SER A 145 -27.79 9.41 -13.19
CA SER A 145 -27.63 9.43 -14.66
C SER A 145 -27.09 10.74 -15.23
N SER A 146 -26.98 11.79 -14.41
CA SER A 146 -26.40 13.09 -14.80
C SER A 146 -24.87 13.12 -14.62
N PHE A 147 -24.27 12.06 -14.07
CA PHE A 147 -22.84 11.97 -13.73
C PHE A 147 -22.18 10.80 -14.46
N ASP A 148 -20.93 10.99 -14.90
CA ASP A 148 -20.16 10.00 -15.64
C ASP A 148 -19.89 8.77 -14.74
N GLY A 149 -20.34 7.58 -15.16
CA GLY A 149 -20.26 6.35 -14.37
C GLY A 149 -21.42 6.07 -13.41
N HIS A 150 -22.49 6.87 -13.40
CA HIS A 150 -23.72 6.65 -12.61
C HIS A 150 -23.54 6.64 -11.08
N TRP A 151 -22.50 7.30 -10.54
CA TRP A 151 -22.31 7.48 -9.10
C TRP A 151 -22.73 8.88 -8.67
N ILE A 152 -23.46 9.00 -7.56
CA ILE A 152 -23.85 10.28 -6.96
C ILE A 152 -23.28 10.44 -5.55
N SER A 153 -22.79 11.64 -5.21
CA SER A 153 -22.29 11.91 -3.85
C SER A 153 -23.44 11.94 -2.83
N MET A 154 -23.18 11.62 -1.56
CA MET A 154 -24.21 11.63 -0.51
C MET A 154 -24.81 13.03 -0.29
N VAL A 155 -24.03 14.09 -0.53
CA VAL A 155 -24.48 15.49 -0.42
C VAL A 155 -25.45 15.81 -1.55
N ASP A 156 -25.09 15.50 -2.79
CA ASP A 156 -25.93 15.75 -3.97
C ASP A 156 -27.19 14.88 -3.95
N LEU A 157 -27.07 13.64 -3.48
CA LEU A 157 -28.19 12.74 -3.31
C LEU A 157 -29.19 13.27 -2.27
N GLY A 158 -28.71 13.80 -1.14
CA GLY A 158 -29.56 14.41 -0.13
C GLY A 158 -30.37 15.60 -0.66
N ALA A 159 -29.76 16.44 -1.51
CA ALA A 159 -30.44 17.55 -2.17
C ALA A 159 -31.49 17.06 -3.19
N SER A 160 -31.17 16.02 -3.95
CA SER A 160 -32.08 15.46 -4.96
C SER A 160 -33.30 14.78 -4.33
N LEU A 161 -33.10 13.95 -3.29
CA LEU A 161 -34.19 13.31 -2.55
C LEU A 161 -35.14 14.33 -1.93
N LYS A 162 -34.60 15.41 -1.35
CA LYS A 162 -35.40 16.51 -0.81
C LYS A 162 -36.25 17.20 -1.88
N THR A 163 -35.69 17.39 -3.08
CA THR A 163 -36.40 17.96 -4.24
C THR A 163 -37.52 17.03 -4.73
N ALA A 164 -37.32 15.71 -4.63
CA ALA A 164 -38.33 14.69 -4.93
C ALA A 164 -39.36 14.46 -3.78
N GLN A 165 -39.35 15.33 -2.76
CA GLN A 165 -40.20 15.25 -1.56
C GLN A 165 -39.98 13.95 -0.75
N ILE A 166 -38.74 13.45 -0.71
CA ILE A 166 -38.30 12.31 0.10
C ILE A 166 -37.36 12.85 1.18
N ASP A 167 -37.88 13.09 2.38
CA ASP A 167 -37.10 13.58 3.52
C ASP A 167 -36.96 12.49 4.58
N TYR A 168 -35.76 11.93 4.68
CA TYR A 168 -35.42 10.85 5.60
C TYR A 168 -35.72 11.19 7.07
N LYS A 169 -35.64 12.47 7.48
CA LYS A 169 -35.98 12.90 8.85
C LYS A 169 -37.47 12.78 9.12
N THR A 170 -38.30 13.14 8.14
CA THR A 170 -39.76 13.02 8.24
C THR A 170 -40.24 11.57 8.16
N MET A 171 -39.44 10.69 7.54
CA MET A 171 -39.66 9.25 7.47
C MET A 171 -39.18 8.50 8.73
N GLY A 172 -38.70 9.21 9.75
CA GLY A 172 -38.29 8.65 11.05
C GLY A 172 -36.83 8.21 11.14
N PHE A 173 -35.98 8.59 10.17
CA PHE A 173 -34.55 8.27 10.16
C PHE A 173 -33.72 9.49 10.57
N PRO A 174 -32.78 9.36 11.53
CA PRO A 174 -32.03 10.51 12.02
C PRO A 174 -30.92 10.97 11.03
N LYS A 175 -30.37 10.06 10.22
CA LYS A 175 -29.35 10.35 9.20
C LYS A 175 -29.69 9.63 7.89
N LEU A 176 -29.33 10.24 6.75
CA LEU A 176 -29.59 9.67 5.41
C LEU A 176 -28.92 8.30 5.25
N ARG A 177 -27.74 8.11 5.86
CA ARG A 177 -27.03 6.83 5.82
C ARG A 177 -27.89 5.66 6.35
N ILE A 178 -28.64 5.88 7.43
CA ILE A 178 -29.47 4.86 8.08
C ILE A 178 -30.67 4.48 7.20
N LEU A 179 -31.22 5.43 6.45
CA LEU A 179 -32.23 5.16 5.42
C LEU A 179 -31.63 4.30 4.29
N LEU A 180 -30.40 4.62 3.84
CA LEU A 180 -29.75 3.89 2.75
C LEU A 180 -29.34 2.46 3.14
N ASP A 181 -29.04 2.20 4.42
CA ASP A 181 -28.75 0.84 4.89
C ASP A 181 -29.96 -0.11 4.72
N GLN A 182 -31.21 0.42 4.71
CA GLN A 182 -32.43 -0.36 4.41
C GLN A 182 -32.59 -0.69 2.90
N LEU A 183 -31.70 -0.17 2.05
CA LEU A 183 -31.70 -0.35 0.60
C LEU A 183 -30.45 -1.09 0.12
N SER A 184 -29.67 -1.71 1.02
CA SER A 184 -28.41 -2.40 0.70
C SER A 184 -28.51 -3.41 -0.45
N ASP A 185 -29.68 -4.01 -0.63
CA ASP A 185 -29.93 -4.99 -1.70
C ASP A 185 -30.10 -4.36 -3.08
N TYR A 186 -30.31 -3.04 -3.14
CA TYR A 186 -30.62 -2.30 -4.37
C TYR A 186 -29.54 -1.27 -4.74
N ILE A 187 -28.62 -0.94 -3.83
CA ILE A 187 -27.62 0.12 -4.04
C ILE A 187 -26.23 -0.32 -3.58
N GLU A 188 -25.20 0.22 -4.25
CA GLU A 188 -23.80 0.08 -3.89
C GLU A 188 -23.29 1.39 -3.28
N LEU A 189 -22.47 1.30 -2.23
CA LEU A 189 -21.93 2.44 -1.50
C LEU A 189 -20.41 2.42 -1.55
N ARG A 190 -19.80 3.49 -2.08
CA ARG A 190 -18.34 3.68 -2.12
C ARG A 190 -17.95 4.77 -1.13
N VAL A 191 -17.06 4.45 -0.20
CA VAL A 191 -16.56 5.38 0.83
C VAL A 191 -15.09 5.67 0.55
N GLU A 192 -14.79 6.88 0.08
CA GLU A 192 -13.39 7.32 -0.12
C GLU A 192 -12.83 8.00 1.13
N SER A 193 -13.70 8.66 1.91
CA SER A 193 -13.40 9.20 3.24
C SER A 193 -14.73 9.40 4.01
N PRO A 194 -14.71 9.71 5.32
CA PRO A 194 -15.93 9.91 6.12
C PRO A 194 -16.89 10.96 5.56
N VAL A 195 -16.38 11.90 4.74
CA VAL A 195 -17.14 13.01 4.13
C VAL A 195 -17.43 12.75 2.64
N LYS A 196 -16.72 11.80 2.00
CA LYS A 196 -16.85 11.47 0.57
C LYS A 196 -17.42 10.07 0.39
N ILE A 197 -18.74 10.00 0.36
CA ILE A 197 -19.51 8.76 0.15
C ILE A 197 -20.31 8.90 -1.13
N TYR A 198 -20.25 7.89 -1.99
CA TYR A 198 -20.96 7.82 -3.26
C TYR A 198 -21.92 6.64 -3.30
N VAL A 199 -23.02 6.80 -4.03
CA VAL A 199 -24.12 5.83 -4.13
C VAL A 199 -24.38 5.51 -5.60
N HIS A 200 -24.59 4.23 -5.92
CA HIS A 200 -24.95 3.72 -7.25
C HIS A 200 -26.08 2.69 -7.14
N VAL A 201 -26.98 2.59 -8.13
CA VAL A 201 -28.08 1.61 -8.11
C VAL A 201 -27.67 0.33 -8.84
N ILE A 202 -27.89 -0.82 -8.20
CA ILE A 202 -27.55 -2.14 -8.75
C ILE A 202 -28.59 -2.52 -9.83
N GLY A 203 -28.20 -2.45 -11.11
CA GLY A 203 -28.87 -3.07 -12.27
C GLY A 203 -30.26 -2.55 -12.68
N ASP A 204 -30.39 -2.08 -13.93
CA ASP A 204 -31.18 -2.69 -15.02
C ASP A 204 -31.10 -1.75 -16.25
N ASP A 205 -30.01 -1.85 -17.02
CA ASP A 205 -29.95 -1.37 -18.40
C ASP A 205 -29.69 -2.57 -19.32
N ALA A 206 -30.71 -2.89 -20.11
CA ALA A 206 -30.63 -3.90 -21.15
C ALA A 206 -29.83 -3.35 -22.33
N THR A 207 -28.64 -3.90 -22.60
CA THR A 207 -28.24 -4.61 -23.83
C THR A 207 -26.72 -4.78 -23.96
N VAL A 208 -26.33 -5.97 -24.43
CA VAL A 208 -25.03 -6.37 -25.01
C VAL A 208 -24.07 -7.22 -24.13
N SER A 209 -24.15 -8.53 -24.43
CA SER A 209 -23.12 -9.60 -24.45
C SER A 209 -22.50 -10.14 -23.16
N LEU A 210 -22.84 -11.42 -22.94
CA LEU A 210 -22.14 -12.47 -22.17
C LEU A 210 -20.63 -12.27 -21.97
N GLY A 211 -20.22 -12.19 -20.70
CA GLY A 211 -18.83 -12.39 -20.28
C GLY A 211 -18.57 -11.93 -18.84
N GLU A 212 -18.28 -12.88 -17.97
CA GLU A 212 -17.57 -12.72 -16.68
C GLU A 212 -18.33 -12.09 -15.49
N LYS A 213 -18.72 -12.97 -14.54
CA LYS A 213 -19.08 -12.62 -13.17
C LYS A 213 -17.92 -11.85 -12.52
N THR A 214 -18.15 -10.60 -12.14
CA THR A 214 -17.21 -9.79 -11.36
C THR A 214 -17.33 -10.17 -9.88
N VAL A 215 -16.25 -10.72 -9.32
CA VAL A 215 -16.10 -11.03 -7.91
C VAL A 215 -15.77 -9.75 -7.15
N VAL A 216 -16.53 -9.46 -6.09
CA VAL A 216 -16.31 -8.35 -5.15
C VAL A 216 -14.99 -8.57 -4.42
N ASN A 217 -14.03 -7.66 -4.56
CA ASN A 217 -12.74 -7.71 -3.86
C ASN A 217 -12.47 -6.41 -3.09
N SER A 218 -12.85 -6.40 -1.81
CA SER A 218 -12.03 -5.84 -0.73
C SER A 218 -12.53 -6.36 0.61
N ILE A 219 -11.76 -7.23 1.25
CA ILE A 219 -12.01 -7.68 2.63
C ILE A 219 -11.59 -6.53 3.57
N SER A 220 -12.39 -6.23 4.60
CA SER A 220 -12.07 -5.12 5.51
C SER A 220 -10.81 -5.40 6.33
N SER A 221 -10.09 -4.34 6.71
CA SER A 221 -8.89 -4.41 7.57
C SER A 221 -9.17 -5.10 8.90
N ASP A 222 -10.40 -5.03 9.41
CA ASP A 222 -10.80 -5.72 10.63
C ASP A 222 -10.79 -7.23 10.42
N VAL A 223 -11.37 -7.72 9.32
CA VAL A 223 -11.38 -9.17 9.00
C VAL A 223 -9.96 -9.70 8.79
N GLU A 224 -9.08 -8.91 8.16
CA GLU A 224 -7.66 -9.27 8.03
C GLU A 224 -6.98 -9.42 9.40
N LYS A 225 -7.20 -8.46 10.30
CA LYS A 225 -6.68 -8.49 11.67
C LYS A 225 -7.18 -9.71 12.44
N TRP A 226 -8.47 -10.02 12.35
CA TRP A 226 -9.06 -11.21 12.99
C TRP A 226 -8.45 -12.52 12.48
N VAL A 227 -8.19 -12.63 11.18
CA VAL A 227 -7.55 -13.82 10.59
C VAL A 227 -6.09 -13.96 11.05
N VAL A 228 -5.34 -12.85 11.13
CA VAL A 228 -3.96 -12.84 11.65
C VAL A 228 -3.93 -13.25 13.13
N ASP A 229 -4.80 -12.68 13.95
CA ASP A 229 -4.86 -12.96 15.38
C ASP A 229 -5.28 -14.41 15.65
N ALA A 230 -6.19 -14.97 14.85
CA ALA A 230 -6.58 -16.37 14.93
C ALA A 230 -5.43 -17.33 14.57
N ILE A 231 -4.61 -17.02 13.56
CA ILE A 231 -3.44 -17.84 13.21
C ILE A 231 -2.36 -17.73 14.28
N LYS A 232 -2.06 -16.53 14.78
CA LYS A 232 -1.10 -16.34 15.89
C LYS A 232 -1.54 -17.07 17.15
N PHE A 233 -2.84 -17.05 17.45
CA PHE A 233 -3.43 -17.82 18.55
C PHE A 233 -3.19 -19.33 18.37
N LEU A 234 -3.48 -19.89 17.20
CA LEU A 234 -3.27 -21.32 16.92
C LEU A 234 -1.79 -21.73 16.93
N VAL A 235 -0.89 -20.82 16.54
CA VAL A 235 0.56 -21.01 16.63
C VAL A 235 1.04 -21.04 18.08
N ASN A 236 0.56 -20.11 18.91
CA ASN A 236 0.94 -20.02 20.32
C ASN A 236 0.33 -21.16 21.18
N ASP A 237 -0.80 -21.74 20.76
CA ASP A 237 -1.46 -22.89 21.40
C ASP A 237 -0.76 -24.24 21.08
N GLY A 238 0.43 -24.21 20.44
CA GLY A 238 1.24 -25.40 20.15
C GLY A 238 0.69 -26.31 19.04
N LYS A 239 -0.38 -25.89 18.36
CA LYS A 239 -1.04 -26.65 17.27
C LYS A 239 -0.38 -26.37 15.91
N THR A 240 0.96 -26.40 15.89
CA THR A 240 1.77 -26.20 14.68
C THR A 240 2.42 -27.50 14.23
N TYR A 241 2.44 -27.72 12.93
CA TYR A 241 3.42 -28.60 12.30
C TYR A 241 4.68 -27.77 12.01
N GLY A 242 5.86 -28.38 12.06
CA GLY A 242 7.17 -27.70 12.06
C GLY A 242 7.29 -26.47 11.16
N GLU A 243 8.07 -25.47 11.59
CA GLU A 243 8.18 -24.12 10.99
C GLU A 243 6.90 -23.26 11.06
N GLY A 244 5.99 -23.52 11.99
CA GLY A 244 4.86 -22.61 12.31
C GLY A 244 3.64 -22.75 11.38
N TRP A 245 3.47 -23.89 10.71
CA TRP A 245 2.31 -24.17 9.85
C TRP A 245 1.10 -24.64 10.67
N VAL A 246 -0.08 -24.10 10.38
CA VAL A 246 -1.34 -24.43 11.05
C VAL A 246 -2.30 -25.11 10.07
N ASN A 247 -2.98 -26.18 10.48
CA ASN A 247 -3.99 -26.81 9.64
C ASN A 247 -5.24 -25.90 9.52
N SER A 248 -5.66 -25.59 8.29
CA SER A 248 -6.78 -24.68 8.01
C SER A 248 -8.12 -25.14 8.60
N VAL A 249 -8.32 -26.44 8.85
CA VAL A 249 -9.53 -26.97 9.51
C VAL A 249 -9.71 -26.39 10.92
N LEU A 250 -8.61 -26.09 11.61
CA LEU A 250 -8.62 -25.50 12.95
C LEU A 250 -8.94 -23.99 12.92
N LEU A 251 -8.75 -23.33 11.77
CA LEU A 251 -8.96 -21.89 11.64
C LEU A 251 -10.43 -21.53 11.44
N ALA A 252 -11.17 -22.30 10.64
CA ALA A 252 -12.56 -21.98 10.29
C ALA A 252 -13.50 -21.79 11.50
N PRO A 253 -13.44 -22.60 12.58
CA PRO A 253 -14.26 -22.38 13.76
C PRO A 253 -13.85 -21.13 14.55
N VAL A 254 -12.55 -20.84 14.64
CA VAL A 254 -12.00 -19.72 15.42
C VAL A 254 -12.42 -18.39 14.84
N ILE A 255 -12.32 -18.22 13.52
CA ILE A 255 -12.74 -16.99 12.84
C ILE A 255 -14.26 -16.83 12.82
N LYS A 256 -15.01 -17.94 12.77
CA LYS A 256 -16.48 -17.91 12.83
C LYS A 256 -16.96 -17.44 14.20
N ASN A 257 -16.32 -17.89 15.28
CA ASN A 257 -16.59 -17.43 16.63
C ASN A 257 -16.17 -15.97 16.87
N ALA A 258 -15.24 -15.46 16.06
CA ALA A 258 -14.89 -14.04 16.00
C ALA A 258 -15.86 -13.20 15.12
N GLY A 259 -16.95 -13.80 14.63
CA GLY A 259 -17.99 -13.10 13.85
C GLY A 259 -17.71 -13.02 12.36
N VAL A 260 -16.70 -13.72 11.83
CA VAL A 260 -16.36 -13.72 10.39
C VAL A 260 -16.95 -14.96 9.71
N ASP A 261 -17.99 -14.78 8.90
CA ASP A 261 -18.54 -15.84 8.03
C ASP A 261 -18.13 -15.61 6.57
N TYR A 262 -17.19 -16.41 6.08
CA TYR A 262 -16.70 -16.31 4.72
C TYR A 262 -17.77 -16.54 3.65
N LYS A 263 -18.85 -17.29 3.95
CA LYS A 263 -19.96 -17.48 3.00
C LYS A 263 -20.83 -16.23 2.90
N ALA A 264 -21.04 -15.54 4.02
CA ALA A 264 -21.72 -14.24 4.05
C ALA A 264 -20.89 -13.15 3.34
N LEU A 265 -19.57 -13.32 3.30
CA LEU A 265 -18.63 -12.49 2.52
C LEU A 265 -18.54 -12.89 1.03
N GLY A 266 -19.38 -13.82 0.56
CA GLY A 266 -19.48 -14.19 -0.85
C GLY A 266 -18.52 -15.28 -1.33
N PHE A 267 -17.76 -15.93 -0.44
CA PHE A 267 -16.86 -17.02 -0.81
C PHE A 267 -17.56 -18.38 -0.75
N GLU A 268 -17.62 -19.09 -1.88
CA GLU A 268 -18.24 -20.43 -1.95
C GLU A 268 -17.44 -21.49 -1.17
N LYS A 269 -16.12 -21.33 -1.07
CA LYS A 269 -15.21 -22.28 -0.41
C LYS A 269 -14.22 -21.57 0.50
N PHE A 270 -13.95 -22.16 1.66
CA PHE A 270 -13.04 -21.59 2.66
C PHE A 270 -11.61 -21.36 2.14
N LYS A 271 -11.12 -22.24 1.26
CA LYS A 271 -9.81 -22.05 0.61
C LYS A 271 -9.75 -20.76 -0.21
N LEU A 272 -10.80 -20.42 -0.96
CA LEU A 272 -10.84 -19.20 -1.78
C LEU A 272 -10.81 -17.94 -0.89
N PHE A 273 -11.47 -18.00 0.26
CA PHE A 273 -11.40 -16.96 1.28
C PHE A 273 -9.99 -16.81 1.86
N LEU A 274 -9.27 -17.92 2.09
CA LEU A 274 -7.88 -17.84 2.56
C LEU A 274 -6.91 -17.34 1.46
N GLU A 275 -7.17 -17.70 0.20
CA GLU A 275 -6.39 -17.24 -0.96
C GLU A 275 -6.55 -15.75 -1.25
N SER A 276 -7.63 -15.12 -0.78
CA SER A 276 -7.81 -13.66 -0.93
C SER A 276 -6.91 -12.82 -0.02
N PHE A 277 -6.26 -13.41 0.99
CA PHE A 277 -5.34 -12.69 1.87
C PHE A 277 -3.89 -12.81 1.37
N SER A 278 -3.32 -11.72 0.86
CA SER A 278 -1.95 -11.69 0.33
C SER A 278 -0.85 -11.93 1.39
N PHE A 279 -1.21 -11.79 2.68
CA PHE A 279 -0.32 -12.07 3.81
C PHE A 279 -0.32 -13.54 4.23
N LEU A 280 -1.05 -14.45 3.56
CA LEU A 280 -1.05 -15.88 3.89
C LEU A 280 -0.25 -16.72 2.88
N GLN A 281 0.52 -17.68 3.38
CA GLN A 281 1.04 -18.81 2.61
C GLN A 281 0.13 -20.01 2.79
N LEU A 282 -0.27 -20.64 1.69
CA LEU A 282 -1.11 -21.83 1.67
C LEU A 282 -0.30 -23.00 1.09
N ASN A 283 -0.31 -24.15 1.78
CA ASN A 283 0.33 -25.38 1.34
C ASN A 283 -0.69 -26.53 1.36
N GLN A 284 -1.06 -27.02 0.16
CA GLN A 284 -2.01 -28.11 0.01
C GLN A 284 -1.25 -29.45 0.03
N ILE A 285 -1.46 -30.26 1.06
CA ILE A 285 -0.79 -31.56 1.22
C ILE A 285 -1.60 -32.68 0.55
N SER A 286 -2.93 -32.61 0.62
CA SER A 286 -3.84 -33.57 -0.02
C SER A 286 -5.16 -32.90 -0.42
N GLN A 287 -6.12 -33.61 -1.02
CA GLN A 287 -7.41 -33.00 -1.41
C GLN A 287 -8.23 -32.44 -0.22
N THR A 288 -7.98 -32.93 0.98
CA THR A 288 -8.70 -32.53 2.21
C THR A 288 -7.82 -31.77 3.21
N GLU A 289 -6.50 -31.78 3.01
CA GLU A 289 -5.54 -31.24 3.97
C GLU A 289 -4.82 -30.01 3.40
N LEU A 290 -5.07 -28.87 4.04
CA LEU A 290 -4.55 -27.56 3.67
C LEU A 290 -3.92 -26.92 4.92
N HIS A 291 -2.62 -26.62 4.83
CA HIS A 291 -1.87 -25.93 5.87
C HIS A 291 -1.67 -24.47 5.49
N ILE A 292 -1.68 -23.60 6.48
CA ILE A 292 -1.56 -22.15 6.31
C ILE A 292 -0.56 -21.58 7.31
N ARG A 293 0.13 -20.52 6.91
CA ARG A 293 1.03 -19.75 7.76
C ARG A 293 0.97 -18.28 7.36
N ILE A 294 1.19 -17.38 8.30
CA ILE A 294 1.41 -15.97 7.96
C ILE A 294 2.71 -15.89 7.14
N ASN A 295 2.61 -15.31 5.96
CA ASN A 295 3.72 -15.14 5.04
C ASN A 295 4.72 -14.13 5.66
N PRO A 296 5.97 -14.54 5.99
CA PRO A 296 6.97 -13.62 6.52
C PRO A 296 7.42 -12.59 5.47
N ASN A 297 7.03 -12.76 4.20
CA ASN A 297 7.29 -11.82 3.11
C ASN A 297 6.04 -11.73 2.20
N PRO A 298 5.04 -10.87 2.50
CA PRO A 298 3.84 -10.78 1.69
C PRO A 298 4.24 -10.41 0.26
N LYS A 299 3.99 -11.32 -0.69
CA LYS A 299 4.05 -10.94 -2.10
C LYS A 299 2.92 -9.95 -2.30
N ILE A 300 3.28 -8.71 -2.61
CA ILE A 300 2.32 -7.70 -3.05
C ILE A 300 1.64 -8.25 -4.31
N VAL A 301 0.41 -8.75 -4.17
CA VAL A 301 -0.48 -8.98 -5.30
C VAL A 301 -1.13 -7.64 -5.59
N PHE A 302 -0.54 -6.90 -6.53
CA PHE A 302 -1.23 -5.76 -7.12
C PHE A 302 -2.56 -6.25 -7.73
N PRO A 303 -3.61 -5.41 -7.77
CA PRO A 303 -4.85 -5.74 -8.46
C PRO A 303 -4.51 -6.32 -9.84
N PRO A 304 -5.27 -7.33 -10.32
CA PRO A 304 -5.07 -7.85 -11.66
C PRO A 304 -5.04 -6.65 -12.58
N LYS A 305 -3.97 -6.56 -13.38
CA LYS A 305 -3.84 -5.54 -14.42
C LYS A 305 -5.19 -5.42 -15.09
N GLU A 306 -5.73 -4.19 -15.17
CA GLU A 306 -6.73 -3.90 -16.19
C GLU A 306 -6.31 -4.64 -17.44
N ASN A 307 -7.25 -5.38 -18.04
CA ASN A 307 -7.04 -6.14 -19.26
C ASN A 307 -6.73 -5.16 -20.42
N VAL A 308 -5.54 -4.55 -20.38
CA VAL A 308 -4.78 -4.17 -21.53
C VAL A 308 -4.39 -5.50 -22.15
N SER A 309 -5.17 -5.90 -23.15
CA SER A 309 -4.92 -6.99 -24.10
C SER A 309 -3.58 -7.68 -23.90
N LYS A 310 -3.59 -8.94 -23.44
CA LYS A 310 -2.41 -9.81 -23.19
C LYS A 310 -1.21 -9.48 -24.10
N SER A 311 -0.37 -8.56 -23.64
CA SER A 311 1.00 -8.39 -24.10
C SER A 311 1.83 -9.03 -23.00
N GLU A 312 2.62 -10.06 -23.32
CA GLU A 312 3.48 -10.75 -22.36
C GLU A 312 4.25 -9.73 -21.50
N ASN A 313 4.09 -9.77 -20.17
CA ASN A 313 4.85 -8.93 -19.25
C ASN A 313 6.27 -9.45 -19.12
N LEU A 314 7.07 -9.21 -20.16
CA LEU A 314 8.48 -9.57 -20.20
C LEU A 314 9.28 -8.63 -19.31
N SER A 315 10.18 -9.20 -18.52
CA SER A 315 11.20 -8.42 -17.81
C SER A 315 12.10 -7.68 -18.81
N PRO A 316 12.76 -6.59 -18.42
CA PRO A 316 13.70 -5.87 -19.30
C PRO A 316 14.74 -6.79 -19.95
N TYR A 317 15.28 -7.72 -19.16
CA TYR A 317 16.20 -8.76 -19.65
C TYR A 317 15.54 -9.68 -20.69
N GLN A 318 14.32 -10.17 -20.42
CA GLN A 318 13.60 -11.03 -21.37
C GLN A 318 13.30 -10.32 -22.69
N ARG A 319 13.02 -9.02 -22.66
CA ARG A 319 12.76 -8.22 -23.87
C ARG A 319 13.96 -8.23 -24.81
N ILE A 320 15.16 -7.95 -24.30
CA ILE A 320 16.35 -7.85 -25.15
C ILE A 320 16.84 -9.23 -25.64
N VAL A 321 16.79 -10.28 -24.80
CA VAL A 321 17.24 -11.63 -25.20
C VAL A 321 16.25 -12.39 -26.09
N ARG A 322 14.96 -12.00 -26.07
CA ARG A 322 13.98 -12.46 -27.06
C ARG A 322 14.14 -11.71 -28.39
N TYR A 323 14.53 -10.44 -28.32
CA TYR A 323 14.77 -9.62 -29.51
C TYR A 323 15.97 -10.12 -30.31
N ALA A 324 17.11 -10.39 -29.64
CA ALA A 324 18.33 -10.84 -30.29
C ALA A 324 19.05 -11.96 -29.54
N TYR A 325 19.77 -12.78 -30.31
CA TYR A 325 20.75 -13.71 -29.78
C TYR A 325 22.08 -13.00 -29.50
N PHE A 326 22.66 -13.25 -28.32
CA PHE A 326 23.95 -12.70 -27.90
C PHE A 326 25.01 -13.81 -27.91
N PRO A 327 25.94 -13.82 -28.87
CA PRO A 327 26.99 -14.83 -28.94
C PRO A 327 27.98 -14.66 -27.80
N SER A 328 28.42 -15.76 -27.20
CA SER A 328 29.56 -15.71 -26.28
C SER A 328 30.88 -15.60 -27.03
N LYS A 329 31.83 -14.87 -26.45
CA LYS A 329 33.21 -14.74 -26.92
C LYS A 329 34.11 -15.90 -26.48
N ASP A 330 33.73 -16.61 -25.41
CA ASP A 330 34.49 -17.72 -24.84
C ASP A 330 33.55 -18.79 -24.25
N LYS A 331 34.09 -19.88 -23.68
CA LYS A 331 33.27 -20.97 -23.13
C LYS A 331 32.73 -20.69 -21.72
N GLU A 332 33.25 -19.67 -21.04
CA GLU A 332 33.05 -19.45 -19.60
C GLU A 332 32.08 -18.29 -19.32
N THR A 333 32.04 -17.31 -20.20
CA THR A 333 31.22 -16.11 -20.11
C THR A 333 29.94 -16.30 -20.91
N ASN A 334 28.79 -15.85 -20.42
CA ASN A 334 27.58 -15.82 -21.25
C ASN A 334 27.66 -14.61 -22.23
N GLY A 335 27.04 -14.74 -23.41
CA GLY A 335 27.16 -13.69 -24.44
C GLY A 335 26.59 -12.33 -24.05
N PHE A 336 25.65 -12.28 -23.12
CA PHE A 336 25.13 -11.01 -22.61
C PHE A 336 26.16 -10.28 -21.74
N THR A 337 26.85 -11.01 -20.86
CA THR A 337 27.97 -10.47 -20.06
C THR A 337 29.11 -10.00 -20.96
N SER A 338 29.48 -10.78 -22.00
CA SER A 338 30.52 -10.36 -22.96
C SER A 338 30.13 -9.10 -23.74
N MET A 339 28.85 -8.92 -24.01
CA MET A 339 28.31 -7.70 -24.64
C MET A 339 28.42 -6.50 -23.69
N LEU A 340 28.06 -6.65 -22.40
CA LEU A 340 28.20 -5.56 -21.42
C LEU A 340 29.65 -5.11 -21.25
N GLN A 341 30.60 -6.04 -21.17
CA GLN A 341 32.04 -5.73 -21.11
C GLN A 341 32.53 -4.94 -22.34
N GLU A 342 31.99 -5.25 -23.52
CA GLU A 342 32.30 -4.50 -24.74
C GLU A 342 31.76 -3.06 -24.69
N LEU A 343 30.54 -2.88 -24.17
CA LEU A 343 29.96 -1.55 -24.00
C LEU A 343 30.77 -0.72 -23.00
N GLU A 344 31.10 -1.31 -21.86
CA GLU A 344 31.90 -0.69 -20.81
C GLU A 344 33.25 -0.21 -21.34
N ALA A 345 33.95 -1.05 -22.10
CA ALA A 345 35.25 -0.72 -22.67
C ALA A 345 35.20 0.39 -23.74
N LYS A 346 34.05 0.55 -24.43
CA LYS A 346 33.88 1.54 -25.50
C LYS A 346 33.27 2.86 -25.00
N ALA A 347 32.47 2.82 -23.95
CA ALA A 347 31.85 3.99 -23.34
C ALA A 347 32.89 4.91 -22.69
N LYS A 348 32.54 6.19 -22.56
CA LYS A 348 33.24 7.14 -21.70
C LYS A 348 33.36 6.51 -20.31
N LYS A 349 34.54 6.65 -19.71
CA LYS A 349 34.86 6.01 -18.42
C LYS A 349 33.95 6.58 -17.32
N GLU A 350 33.28 5.69 -16.60
CA GLU A 350 32.33 5.97 -15.52
C GLU A 350 32.37 4.84 -14.50
N THR A 351 31.79 5.06 -13.32
CA THR A 351 31.63 4.03 -12.30
C THR A 351 30.36 3.22 -12.59
N TRP A 352 30.51 2.02 -13.12
CA TRP A 352 29.40 1.14 -13.52
C TRP A 352 28.95 0.17 -12.42
N GLU A 353 29.60 0.20 -11.27
CA GLU A 353 29.33 -0.66 -10.12
C GLU A 353 29.35 0.16 -8.83
N TYR A 354 28.35 -0.06 -7.97
CA TYR A 354 28.31 0.51 -6.63
C TYR A 354 27.76 -0.56 -5.68
N GLY A 355 28.55 -1.00 -4.70
CA GLY A 355 28.20 -2.16 -3.88
C GLY A 355 27.95 -3.40 -4.76
N ASN A 356 26.76 -4.00 -4.63
CA ASN A 356 26.35 -5.17 -5.42
C ASN A 356 25.57 -4.81 -6.71
N GLN A 357 25.47 -3.53 -7.04
CA GLN A 357 24.59 -3.05 -8.10
C GLN A 357 25.27 -3.00 -9.46
N LYS A 358 24.58 -3.48 -10.50
CA LYS A 358 25.07 -3.52 -11.90
C LYS A 358 24.46 -2.38 -12.72
N ILE A 359 25.04 -1.19 -12.61
CA ILE A 359 24.46 0.05 -13.14
C ILE A 359 24.39 0.01 -14.66
N LEU A 360 25.48 -0.39 -15.34
CA LEU A 360 25.51 -0.46 -16.79
C LEU A 360 24.47 -1.46 -17.34
N GLN A 361 24.34 -2.61 -16.69
CA GLN A 361 23.34 -3.60 -17.05
C GLN A 361 21.93 -3.02 -16.93
N ASN A 362 21.60 -2.42 -15.79
CA ASN A 362 20.28 -1.83 -15.56
C ASN A 362 20.01 -0.69 -16.55
N TYR A 363 20.99 0.19 -16.77
CA TYR A 363 20.91 1.28 -17.74
C TYR A 363 20.54 0.77 -19.12
N LEU A 364 21.29 -0.20 -19.66
CA LEU A 364 21.07 -0.73 -21.00
C LEU A 364 19.69 -1.40 -21.11
N LEU A 365 19.32 -2.21 -20.11
CA LEU A 365 18.05 -2.93 -20.10
C LEU A 365 16.84 -1.99 -20.10
N TYR A 366 16.84 -0.98 -19.22
CA TYR A 366 15.74 -0.02 -19.15
C TYR A 366 15.76 0.98 -20.32
N THR A 367 16.93 1.27 -20.89
CA THR A 367 17.04 2.06 -22.13
C THR A 367 16.41 1.32 -23.30
N PHE A 368 16.71 0.03 -23.45
CA PHE A 368 16.10 -0.80 -24.50
C PHE A 368 14.58 -0.92 -24.32
N GLU A 369 14.11 -1.11 -23.08
CA GLU A 369 12.67 -1.08 -22.77
C GLU A 369 12.03 0.27 -23.12
N ARG A 370 12.70 1.38 -22.79
CA ARG A 370 12.20 2.74 -23.08
C ARG A 370 12.08 2.97 -24.58
N ILE A 371 13.07 2.53 -25.36
CA ILE A 371 13.04 2.58 -26.83
C ILE A 371 11.82 1.83 -27.37
N GLN A 372 11.59 0.60 -26.90
CA GLN A 372 10.42 -0.18 -27.32
C GLN A 372 9.10 0.52 -26.97
N TYR A 373 9.03 1.16 -25.79
CA TYR A 373 7.86 1.93 -25.39
C TYR A 373 7.63 3.15 -26.29
N GLU A 374 8.66 3.94 -26.57
CA GLU A 374 8.55 5.11 -27.44
C GLU A 374 8.13 4.72 -28.86
N ASP A 375 8.74 3.66 -29.40
CA ASP A 375 8.42 3.15 -30.74
C ASP A 375 7.00 2.57 -30.83
N SER A 376 6.46 2.04 -29.73
CA SER A 376 5.07 1.56 -29.67
C SER A 376 4.03 2.69 -29.77
N ARG A 377 4.43 3.94 -29.49
CA ARG A 377 3.56 5.13 -29.63
C ARG A 377 3.51 5.66 -31.06
N ILE A 378 4.43 5.21 -31.93
CA ILE A 378 4.47 5.59 -33.35
C ILE A 378 3.43 4.75 -34.11
N LYS A 379 2.32 5.37 -34.51
CA LYS A 379 1.20 4.70 -35.20
C LYS A 379 1.22 4.85 -36.72
N SER A 380 1.96 5.84 -37.24
CA SER A 380 1.98 6.19 -38.66
C SER A 380 3.22 5.65 -39.37
N VAL A 381 3.05 5.07 -40.55
CA VAL A 381 4.15 4.65 -41.43
C VAL A 381 5.06 5.83 -41.80
N LYS A 382 4.50 7.04 -41.95
CA LYS A 382 5.28 8.26 -42.23
C LYS A 382 6.22 8.64 -41.09
N GLU A 383 5.99 8.12 -39.89
CA GLU A 383 6.80 8.37 -38.70
C GLU A 383 7.76 7.22 -38.40
N GLU A 384 7.83 6.17 -39.23
CA GLU A 384 8.82 5.10 -39.10
C GLU A 384 10.27 5.59 -39.00
N PRO A 385 10.70 6.65 -39.72
CA PRO A 385 12.04 7.21 -39.53
C PRO A 385 12.31 7.74 -38.12
N LYS A 386 11.27 8.01 -37.32
CA LYS A 386 11.38 8.44 -35.91
C LYS A 386 11.60 7.28 -34.94
N ARG A 387 11.46 6.02 -35.39
CA ARG A 387 11.73 4.85 -34.54
C ARG A 387 13.17 4.86 -34.04
N LYS A 388 13.33 4.59 -32.76
CA LYS A 388 14.62 4.55 -32.05
C LYS A 388 15.24 3.15 -32.09
N LEU A 389 14.45 2.13 -32.39
CA LEU A 389 14.89 0.83 -32.87
C LEU A 389 14.59 0.72 -34.36
N ARG A 390 15.61 0.93 -35.20
CA ARG A 390 15.46 0.81 -36.65
C ARG A 390 15.74 -0.62 -37.08
N GLU A 391 14.78 -1.20 -37.81
CA GLU A 391 14.90 -2.53 -38.40
C GLU A 391 14.86 -2.42 -39.92
N GLY A 392 15.86 -2.99 -40.56
CA GLY A 392 15.93 -3.19 -41.99
C GLY A 392 15.78 -4.67 -42.36
N SER A 393 16.22 -5.00 -43.57
CA SER A 393 16.22 -6.36 -44.11
C SER A 393 17.30 -7.24 -43.48
N GLU A 394 18.52 -6.75 -43.37
CA GLU A 394 19.72 -7.45 -42.91
C GLU A 394 20.29 -6.89 -41.60
N TYR A 395 20.01 -5.62 -41.26
CA TYR A 395 20.48 -4.95 -40.05
C TYR A 395 19.36 -4.38 -39.20
N ALA A 396 19.61 -4.31 -37.90
CA ALA A 396 18.86 -3.46 -36.99
C ALA A 396 19.80 -2.68 -36.09
N VAL A 397 19.43 -1.47 -35.70
CA VAL A 397 20.28 -0.58 -34.92
C VAL A 397 19.46 0.22 -33.91
N PHE A 398 20.05 0.47 -32.75
CA PHE A 398 19.54 1.43 -31.77
C PHE A 398 20.69 2.25 -31.19
N ASN A 399 20.37 3.45 -30.74
CA ASN A 399 21.31 4.30 -30.02
C ASN A 399 21.27 3.96 -28.52
N THR A 400 22.42 3.66 -27.93
CA THR A 400 22.49 3.24 -26.52
C THR A 400 22.28 4.41 -25.55
N GLY A 401 22.35 5.65 -26.03
CA GLY A 401 22.38 6.85 -25.19
C GLY A 401 23.75 7.13 -24.56
N LEU A 402 24.71 6.22 -24.69
CA LEU A 402 26.10 6.41 -24.24
C LEU A 402 26.97 6.97 -25.36
N VAL A 403 28.06 7.60 -24.97
CA VAL A 403 29.10 8.13 -25.87
C VAL A 403 30.46 7.56 -25.52
N ASN A 404 31.39 7.56 -26.47
CA ASN A 404 32.80 7.26 -26.18
C ASN A 404 33.52 8.51 -25.62
N SER A 405 34.83 8.41 -25.36
CA SER A 405 35.66 9.53 -24.87
C SER A 405 35.75 10.73 -25.83
N PHE A 406 35.37 10.56 -27.10
CA PHE A 406 35.29 11.64 -28.10
C PHE A 406 33.85 12.19 -28.25
N PHE A 407 32.96 11.88 -27.30
CA PHE A 407 31.54 12.24 -27.33
C PHE A 407 30.79 11.73 -28.58
N SER A 408 31.32 10.69 -29.24
CA SER A 408 30.64 10.04 -30.37
C SER A 408 29.59 9.06 -29.84
N PRO A 409 28.32 9.14 -30.30
CA PRO A 409 27.27 8.22 -29.88
C PRO A 409 27.60 6.76 -30.18
N ILE A 410 27.29 5.89 -29.23
CA ILE A 410 27.46 4.44 -29.35
C ILE A 410 26.14 3.81 -29.77
N TYR A 411 26.20 2.97 -30.79
CA TYR A 411 25.05 2.26 -31.34
C TYR A 411 25.21 0.76 -31.11
N GLY A 412 24.14 0.10 -30.67
CA GLY A 412 24.06 -1.36 -30.66
C GLY A 412 23.59 -1.84 -32.03
N LEU A 413 24.46 -2.56 -32.74
CA LEU A 413 24.17 -3.09 -34.07
C LEU A 413 23.80 -4.57 -33.98
N PHE A 414 22.73 -4.94 -34.67
CA PHE A 414 22.30 -6.30 -34.89
C PHE A 414 22.36 -6.62 -36.38
N ARG A 415 22.60 -7.88 -36.69
CA ARG A 415 22.48 -8.44 -38.04
C ARG A 415 21.45 -9.56 -38.05
N ARG A 416 20.88 -9.85 -39.20
CA ARG A 416 19.92 -10.92 -39.38
C ARG A 416 20.53 -12.25 -38.97
N ASN A 417 19.80 -13.01 -38.15
CA ASN A 417 20.23 -14.32 -37.72
C ASN A 417 19.98 -15.33 -38.86
N PRO A 418 21.01 -16.02 -39.39
CA PRO A 418 20.82 -17.00 -40.46
C PRO A 418 20.12 -18.28 -39.96
N GLN A 419 20.09 -18.53 -38.64
CA GLN A 419 19.45 -19.72 -38.07
C GLN A 419 17.93 -19.58 -38.01
N LYS A 420 17.21 -20.37 -38.80
CA LYS A 420 15.74 -20.44 -38.77
C LYS A 420 15.24 -20.99 -37.43
N GLY A 421 14.13 -20.44 -36.91
CA GLY A 421 13.54 -20.85 -35.63
C GLY A 421 14.25 -20.32 -34.37
N LYS A 422 15.24 -19.43 -34.54
CA LYS A 422 15.88 -18.66 -33.45
C LYS A 422 15.43 -17.20 -33.48
N GLN A 423 15.96 -16.39 -32.57
CA GLN A 423 15.76 -14.94 -32.56
C GLN A 423 16.09 -14.35 -33.94
N LYS A 424 15.24 -13.44 -34.44
CA LYS A 424 15.40 -12.77 -35.74
C LYS A 424 16.77 -12.11 -35.88
N TRP A 425 17.24 -11.51 -34.79
CA TRP A 425 18.46 -10.72 -34.74
C TRP A 425 19.57 -11.45 -34.01
N LEU A 426 20.80 -11.20 -34.43
CA LEU A 426 22.03 -11.60 -33.75
C LEU A 426 22.83 -10.32 -33.44
N PHE A 427 23.23 -10.16 -32.19
CA PHE A 427 24.03 -9.01 -31.78
C PHE A 427 25.41 -9.03 -32.47
N SER A 428 25.72 -7.95 -33.18
CA SER A 428 26.93 -7.81 -33.98
C SER A 428 28.04 -7.06 -33.24
N GLY A 429 27.68 -6.13 -32.35
CA GLY A 429 28.65 -5.33 -31.59
C GLY A 429 28.15 -3.91 -31.32
N PHE A 430 28.94 -3.18 -30.52
CA PHE A 430 28.77 -1.75 -30.31
C PHE A 430 29.70 -0.95 -31.21
N HIS A 431 29.16 0.02 -31.92
CA HIS A 431 29.89 0.81 -32.92
C HIS A 431 29.56 2.30 -32.79
N VAL A 432 30.54 3.16 -33.07
CA VAL A 432 30.27 4.59 -33.29
C VAL A 432 30.00 4.87 -34.77
N GLU A 433 29.39 6.01 -35.07
CA GLU A 433 28.95 6.36 -36.43
C GLU A 433 30.07 6.31 -37.49
N SER A 434 31.31 6.66 -37.11
CA SER A 434 32.46 6.66 -38.02
C SER A 434 33.01 5.27 -38.36
N GLU A 435 32.53 4.21 -37.70
CA GLU A 435 33.01 2.84 -37.94
C GLU A 435 32.36 2.22 -39.19
N LYS A 436 33.15 1.42 -39.93
CA LYS A 436 32.71 0.78 -41.19
C LYS A 436 31.44 -0.06 -41.04
N ALA A 437 31.23 -0.68 -39.88
CA ALA A 437 30.04 -1.48 -39.60
C ALA A 437 28.76 -0.64 -39.72
N ILE A 438 28.76 0.59 -39.21
CA ILE A 438 27.62 1.50 -39.30
C ILE A 438 27.46 2.04 -40.72
N SER A 439 28.55 2.44 -41.39
CA SER A 439 28.45 2.93 -42.78
C SER A 439 27.92 1.86 -43.74
N ASN A 440 28.31 0.60 -43.53
CA ASN A 440 27.81 -0.53 -44.33
C ASN A 440 26.32 -0.76 -44.05
N ALA A 441 25.90 -0.80 -42.78
CA ALA A 441 24.49 -0.96 -42.42
C ALA A 441 23.62 0.17 -43.00
N LYS A 442 24.06 1.43 -42.91
CA LYS A 442 23.34 2.57 -43.52
C LYS A 442 23.19 2.40 -45.04
N LYS A 443 24.25 1.95 -45.72
CA LYS A 443 24.24 1.77 -47.18
C LYS A 443 23.34 0.60 -47.60
N GLU A 444 23.45 -0.54 -46.92
CA GLU A 444 22.69 -1.75 -47.26
C GLU A 444 21.19 -1.58 -46.97
N GLU A 445 20.83 -0.88 -45.89
CA GLU A 445 19.43 -0.61 -45.55
C GLU A 445 18.87 0.69 -46.13
N ASN A 446 19.69 1.45 -46.85
CA ASN A 446 19.35 2.77 -47.37
C ASN A 446 18.79 3.72 -46.28
N TRP A 447 19.46 3.76 -45.13
CA TRP A 447 19.12 4.68 -44.03
C TRP A 447 19.82 6.02 -44.20
N ASP A 448 19.04 7.09 -44.34
CA ASP A 448 19.55 8.46 -44.40
C ASP A 448 20.29 8.84 -43.09
N ASP A 449 19.64 8.59 -41.96
CA ASP A 449 20.12 8.92 -40.60
C ASP A 449 20.18 7.69 -39.69
N LEU A 450 20.80 7.85 -38.51
CA LEU A 450 20.77 6.85 -37.44
C LEU A 450 19.66 7.16 -36.42
N PRO A 451 19.18 6.16 -35.65
CA PRO A 451 18.16 6.39 -34.63
C PRO A 451 18.65 7.35 -33.54
N LYS A 452 17.73 8.17 -33.01
CA LYS A 452 17.99 9.03 -31.86
C LYS A 452 18.00 8.21 -30.55
N ALA A 453 18.70 8.70 -29.54
CA ALA A 453 18.71 8.12 -28.20
C ALA A 453 17.32 8.15 -27.54
N ALA A 454 17.07 7.23 -26.59
CA ALA A 454 15.88 7.23 -25.74
C ALA A 454 15.69 8.58 -25.03
N ARG A 455 14.44 8.97 -24.79
CA ARG A 455 14.09 10.20 -24.07
C ARG A 455 13.26 9.85 -22.84
N PHE A 456 13.81 10.09 -21.65
CA PHE A 456 13.21 9.71 -20.38
C PHE A 456 12.26 10.76 -19.77
N TYR A 457 12.28 11.99 -20.30
CA TYR A 457 11.48 13.12 -19.88
C TYR A 457 10.62 13.65 -21.04
N GLU A 458 9.52 14.33 -20.76
CA GLU A 458 8.62 14.89 -21.78
C GLU A 458 8.93 16.36 -22.06
N THR A 459 9.28 17.12 -21.02
CA THR A 459 9.67 18.54 -21.11
C THR A 459 10.95 18.82 -20.32
N PRO A 460 11.74 19.86 -20.65
CA PRO A 460 12.91 20.24 -19.86
C PRO A 460 12.57 20.52 -18.39
N ASP A 461 11.37 21.02 -18.11
CA ASP A 461 10.88 21.32 -16.77
C ASP A 461 10.74 20.05 -15.88
N ASP A 462 10.71 18.85 -16.48
CA ASP A 462 10.75 17.59 -15.74
C ASP A 462 12.14 17.32 -15.13
N LEU A 463 13.17 18.06 -15.53
CA LEU A 463 14.57 17.84 -15.14
C LEU A 463 15.08 18.81 -14.07
N ILE A 464 14.31 19.85 -13.73
CA ILE A 464 14.69 20.86 -12.75
C ILE A 464 13.65 20.89 -11.63
N PHE A 465 14.11 20.93 -10.37
CA PHE A 465 13.23 21.10 -9.23
C PHE A 465 12.66 22.52 -9.19
N ASP A 466 11.34 22.62 -9.17
CA ASP A 466 10.60 23.88 -9.12
C ASP A 466 10.47 24.35 -7.68
N VAL A 467 11.36 25.26 -7.28
CA VAL A 467 11.41 25.81 -5.91
C VAL A 467 10.20 26.65 -5.53
N GLU A 468 9.40 27.10 -6.51
CA GLU A 468 8.15 27.82 -6.24
C GLU A 468 6.98 26.86 -5.95
N SER A 469 7.10 25.61 -6.37
CA SER A 469 6.10 24.57 -6.10
C SER A 469 6.17 24.10 -4.65
N LYS A 470 5.00 23.97 -4.00
CA LYS A 470 4.92 23.49 -2.62
C LYS A 470 5.02 21.97 -2.54
N ILE A 471 5.59 21.45 -1.46
CA ILE A 471 5.50 20.02 -1.10
C ILE A 471 4.30 19.84 -0.16
N ASP A 472 3.10 19.68 -0.72
CA ASP A 472 1.85 19.73 0.04
C ASP A 472 1.40 18.36 0.56
N ALA A 473 1.75 17.27 -0.14
CA ALA A 473 1.33 15.91 0.22
C ALA A 473 2.54 15.09 0.69
N ILE A 474 2.60 14.78 1.98
CA ILE A 474 3.68 14.00 2.58
C ILE A 474 3.07 12.84 3.37
N ASN A 475 3.38 11.60 2.97
CA ASN A 475 3.02 10.42 3.73
C ASN A 475 4.13 10.09 4.74
N TRP A 476 4.09 10.74 5.91
CA TRP A 476 5.06 10.53 6.99
C TRP A 476 5.08 9.09 7.49
N GLU A 477 3.94 8.42 7.54
CA GLU A 477 3.87 7.04 7.98
C GLU A 477 4.64 6.13 7.01
N HIS A 478 4.45 6.29 5.71
CA HIS A 478 5.22 5.54 4.72
C HIS A 478 6.72 5.90 4.76
N ILE A 479 7.07 7.19 4.82
CA ILE A 479 8.47 7.64 4.84
C ILE A 479 9.23 7.10 6.05
N ILE A 480 8.58 7.04 7.22
CA ILE A 480 9.24 6.68 8.48
C ILE A 480 9.04 5.22 8.84
N ILE A 481 7.79 4.75 8.89
CA ILE A 481 7.47 3.40 9.36
C ILE A 481 7.81 2.39 8.27
N ASP A 482 7.22 2.50 7.08
CA ASP A 482 7.42 1.47 6.06
C ASP A 482 8.89 1.37 5.62
N ASN A 483 9.63 2.48 5.66
CA ASN A 483 11.03 2.57 5.26
C ASN A 483 12.01 2.72 6.46
N VAL A 484 11.64 2.29 7.67
CA VAL A 484 12.50 2.38 8.86
C VAL A 484 13.88 1.74 8.67
N ASP A 485 13.95 0.67 7.86
CA ASP A 485 15.17 -0.05 7.50
C ASP A 485 16.13 0.76 6.63
N ARG A 486 15.66 1.85 6.02
CA ARG A 486 16.49 2.79 5.24
C ARG A 486 17.03 3.92 6.09
N ILE A 487 16.43 4.19 7.26
CA ILE A 487 16.85 5.30 8.13
C ILE A 487 18.18 4.92 8.79
N PRO A 488 19.21 5.78 8.75
CA PRO A 488 20.49 5.46 9.38
C PRO A 488 20.32 5.13 10.86
N PHE A 489 20.94 4.01 11.28
CA PHE A 489 20.75 3.41 12.61
C PHE A 489 20.90 4.39 13.77
N LYS A 490 21.86 5.33 13.68
CA LYS A 490 22.11 6.36 14.69
C LYS A 490 20.87 7.22 15.01
N TYR A 491 20.03 7.51 14.03
CA TYR A 491 18.82 8.31 14.24
C TYR A 491 17.71 7.51 14.90
N ILE A 492 17.61 6.22 14.57
CA ILE A 492 16.70 5.30 15.25
C ILE A 492 17.14 5.13 16.71
N GLU A 493 18.44 4.94 16.95
CA GLU A 493 19.02 4.81 18.28
C GLU A 493 18.80 6.04 19.16
N MET A 494 18.96 7.24 18.59
CA MET A 494 18.77 8.50 19.30
C MET A 494 17.34 8.69 19.81
N TYR A 495 16.33 8.25 19.05
CA TYR A 495 14.93 8.49 19.36
C TYR A 495 14.16 7.24 19.78
N LYS A 496 14.82 6.09 19.93
CA LYS A 496 14.17 4.79 20.13
C LYS A 496 13.17 4.79 21.29
N PRO A 497 12.10 3.98 21.22
CA PRO A 497 11.20 3.77 22.35
C PRO A 497 11.96 3.28 23.59
N LEU A 498 11.49 3.68 24.78
CA LEU A 498 12.14 3.31 26.03
C LEU A 498 12.13 1.78 26.22
N GLY A 499 13.28 1.22 26.61
CA GLY A 499 13.43 -0.22 26.84
C GLY A 499 13.52 -1.06 25.56
N LEU A 500 13.58 -0.45 24.38
CA LEU A 500 13.84 -1.16 23.13
C LEU A 500 15.34 -1.39 22.94
N ASP A 501 15.72 -2.65 22.82
CA ASP A 501 17.07 -3.06 22.40
C ASP A 501 17.15 -3.08 20.87
N LEU A 502 18.15 -2.39 20.34
CA LEU A 502 18.37 -2.28 18.89
C LEU A 502 19.55 -3.16 18.48
N GLU A 503 19.39 -3.83 17.34
CA GLU A 503 20.42 -4.64 16.71
C GLU A 503 20.85 -4.00 15.40
N LYS A 504 22.15 -3.72 15.26
CA LYS A 504 22.69 -3.13 14.02
C LYS A 504 22.67 -4.12 12.85
N GLU A 505 22.91 -5.39 13.15
CA GLU A 505 22.95 -6.49 12.18
C GLU A 505 22.11 -7.66 12.73
N PRO A 506 20.78 -7.59 12.62
CA PRO A 506 19.90 -8.62 13.18
C PRO A 506 20.02 -9.95 12.42
N ASN A 507 20.01 -11.06 13.15
CA ASN A 507 20.05 -12.40 12.56
C ASN A 507 18.78 -12.71 11.71
N GLU A 508 17.64 -12.12 12.09
CA GLU A 508 16.37 -12.23 11.39
C GLU A 508 15.86 -10.84 10.96
N PRO A 509 16.45 -10.20 9.93
CA PRO A 509 16.17 -8.80 9.59
C PRO A 509 14.71 -8.48 9.34
N MET A 510 13.99 -9.40 8.69
CA MET A 510 12.58 -9.19 8.38
C MET A 510 11.72 -9.06 9.65
N ILE A 511 11.89 -9.98 10.60
CA ILE A 511 11.15 -10.00 11.87
C ILE A 511 11.58 -8.82 12.73
N TYR A 512 12.89 -8.55 12.80
CA TYR A 512 13.44 -7.40 13.52
C TYR A 512 12.82 -6.08 13.04
N TYR A 513 12.88 -5.79 11.74
CA TYR A 513 12.32 -4.55 11.21
C TYR A 513 10.80 -4.50 11.31
N GLN A 514 10.09 -5.64 11.24
CA GLN A 514 8.65 -5.66 11.50
C GLN A 514 8.32 -5.25 12.94
N ASN A 515 9.06 -5.76 13.92
CA ASN A 515 8.90 -5.40 15.33
C ASN A 515 9.29 -3.94 15.59
N LEU A 516 10.38 -3.46 14.97
CA LEU A 516 10.82 -2.08 15.08
C LEU A 516 9.76 -1.11 14.52
N ARG A 517 9.16 -1.43 13.35
CA ARG A 517 8.04 -0.67 12.79
C ARG A 517 6.87 -0.58 13.77
N TYR A 518 6.49 -1.71 14.36
CA TYR A 518 5.42 -1.76 15.35
C TYR A 518 5.75 -0.93 16.59
N ALA A 519 6.96 -1.04 17.13
CA ALA A 519 7.39 -0.29 18.31
C ALA A 519 7.37 1.22 18.06
N ILE A 520 7.92 1.68 16.94
CA ILE A 520 7.92 3.11 16.57
C ILE A 520 6.51 3.62 16.29
N ARG A 521 5.66 2.85 15.60
CA ARG A 521 4.27 3.24 15.31
C ARG A 521 3.45 3.46 16.60
N ASN A 522 3.70 2.66 17.63
CA ASN A 522 2.99 2.76 18.91
C ASN A 522 3.65 3.71 19.93
N ASP A 523 4.85 4.23 19.64
CA ASP A 523 5.51 5.24 20.46
C ASP A 523 5.36 6.63 19.82
N GLN A 524 4.38 7.39 20.31
CA GLN A 524 4.06 8.70 19.74
C GLN A 524 5.22 9.70 19.86
N PHE A 525 6.08 9.56 20.87
CA PHE A 525 7.22 10.45 21.06
C PHE A 525 8.28 10.19 19.99
N THR A 526 8.74 8.96 19.83
CA THR A 526 9.70 8.52 18.80
C THR A 526 9.20 8.90 17.42
N TYR A 527 7.95 8.56 17.09
CA TYR A 527 7.40 8.85 15.77
C TYR A 527 7.41 10.37 15.48
N ARG A 528 6.95 11.21 16.41
CA ARG A 528 6.98 12.67 16.25
C ARG A 528 8.41 13.20 16.09
N LYS A 529 9.36 12.68 16.86
CA LYS A 529 10.77 13.08 16.74
C LYS A 529 11.37 12.74 15.38
N LEU A 530 11.05 11.57 14.83
CA LEU A 530 11.46 11.21 13.47
C LEU A 530 10.76 12.10 12.43
N VAL A 531 9.48 12.42 12.58
CA VAL A 531 8.77 13.37 11.70
C VAL A 531 9.46 14.74 11.72
N ASP A 532 9.75 15.28 12.91
CA ASP A 532 10.41 16.57 13.07
C ASP A 532 11.81 16.56 12.43
N LEU A 533 12.58 15.48 12.62
CA LEU A 533 13.90 15.30 12.01
C LEU A 533 13.83 15.42 10.48
N PHE A 534 12.95 14.65 9.84
CA PHE A 534 12.83 14.65 8.39
C PHE A 534 12.22 15.94 7.85
N ARG A 535 11.25 16.54 8.55
CA ARG A 535 10.66 17.82 8.17
C ARG A 535 11.70 18.94 8.17
N ASN A 536 12.49 19.04 9.24
CA ASN A 536 13.57 20.02 9.32
C ASN A 536 14.64 19.79 8.24
N ALA A 537 14.98 18.53 7.94
CA ALA A 537 15.91 18.19 6.86
C ALA A 537 15.36 18.58 5.47
N MET A 538 14.05 18.33 5.23
CA MET A 538 13.38 18.73 4.00
C MET A 538 13.36 20.24 3.83
N ASP A 539 13.03 21.01 4.87
CA ASP A 539 12.99 22.47 4.81
C ASP A 539 14.38 23.05 4.47
N ARG A 540 15.44 22.51 5.08
CA ARG A 540 16.83 22.84 4.71
C ARG A 540 17.14 22.47 3.28
N ALA A 541 16.75 21.27 2.84
CA ALA A 541 17.00 20.79 1.50
C ALA A 541 16.33 21.65 0.42
N VAL A 542 15.07 22.08 0.66
CA VAL A 542 14.38 23.03 -0.20
C VAL A 542 15.14 24.35 -0.26
N LEU A 543 15.60 24.86 0.89
CA LEU A 543 16.45 26.05 0.93
C LEU A 543 17.72 25.83 0.09
N HIS A 544 18.45 24.73 0.24
CA HIS A 544 19.62 24.44 -0.59
C HIS A 544 19.28 24.44 -2.09
N ALA A 545 18.14 23.87 -2.48
CA ALA A 545 17.67 23.88 -3.86
C ALA A 545 17.36 25.28 -4.41
N THR A 546 17.00 26.26 -3.56
CA THR A 546 16.83 27.66 -4.01
C THR A 546 18.15 28.32 -4.39
N TRP A 547 19.27 27.91 -3.78
CA TRP A 547 20.59 28.47 -4.05
C TRP A 547 21.32 27.71 -5.16
N ASN A 548 21.09 26.40 -5.24
CA ASN A 548 21.69 25.53 -6.24
C ASN A 548 20.60 24.70 -6.93
N PHE A 549 20.25 25.05 -8.17
CA PHE A 549 19.22 24.35 -8.94
C PHE A 549 19.64 22.93 -9.38
N HIS A 550 20.92 22.57 -9.27
CA HIS A 550 21.42 21.20 -9.45
C HIS A 550 21.31 20.35 -8.17
N TYR A 551 20.88 20.92 -7.02
CA TYR A 551 20.85 20.21 -5.75
C TYR A 551 19.92 18.99 -5.78
N ALA A 552 18.72 19.17 -6.32
CA ALA A 552 17.77 18.09 -6.54
C ALA A 552 18.02 17.42 -7.90
N LEU A 553 18.05 16.09 -7.91
CA LEU A 553 18.39 15.32 -9.11
C LEU A 553 17.17 14.62 -9.72
N PRO A 554 16.97 14.68 -11.04
CA PRO A 554 15.91 13.93 -11.68
C PRO A 554 16.24 12.45 -11.76
N MET A 555 15.22 11.62 -11.57
CA MET A 555 15.29 10.17 -11.65
C MET A 555 14.12 9.65 -12.48
N TYR A 556 14.38 8.76 -13.43
CA TYR A 556 13.31 8.07 -14.16
C TYR A 556 12.89 6.81 -13.41
N TYR A 557 11.59 6.63 -13.18
CA TYR A 557 11.02 5.45 -12.55
C TYR A 557 10.41 4.52 -13.62
N PRO A 558 11.10 3.44 -14.08
CA PRO A 558 10.67 2.66 -15.25
C PRO A 558 9.27 2.07 -15.13
N ARG A 559 8.91 1.64 -13.92
CA ARG A 559 7.61 1.02 -13.62
C ARG A 559 6.43 1.96 -13.89
N TYR A 560 6.59 3.24 -13.57
CA TYR A 560 5.54 4.27 -13.75
C TYR A 560 5.79 5.13 -14.99
N ARG A 561 6.94 4.95 -15.65
CA ARG A 561 7.38 5.68 -16.84
C ARG A 561 7.35 7.20 -16.67
N LYS A 562 7.68 7.67 -15.47
CA LYS A 562 7.67 9.08 -15.08
C LYS A 562 9.01 9.51 -14.52
N VAL A 563 9.26 10.82 -14.54
CA VAL A 563 10.38 11.43 -13.85
C VAL A 563 9.92 11.86 -12.45
N SER A 564 10.76 11.59 -11.45
CA SER A 564 10.62 12.05 -10.07
C SER A 564 11.87 12.84 -9.69
N MET A 565 11.76 13.71 -8.71
CA MET A 565 12.87 14.49 -8.17
C MET A 565 13.40 13.84 -6.91
N LEU A 566 14.72 13.79 -6.78
CA LEU A 566 15.41 13.38 -5.57
C LEU A 566 15.90 14.63 -4.85
N LEU A 567 15.32 14.92 -3.69
CA LEU A 567 15.72 16.03 -2.85
C LEU A 567 16.63 15.49 -1.72
N PRO A 568 17.93 15.80 -1.73
CA PRO A 568 18.90 15.29 -0.75
C PRO A 568 18.53 15.71 0.67
N LEU A 569 18.59 14.79 1.63
CA LEU A 569 18.28 15.06 3.02
C LEU A 569 19.55 14.98 3.88
N VAL A 570 19.89 16.12 4.48
CA VAL A 570 20.88 16.21 5.54
C VAL A 570 20.13 16.19 6.87
N LEU A 571 20.16 15.06 7.56
CA LEU A 571 19.37 14.85 8.78
C LEU A 571 19.96 15.57 10.01
N GLU A 572 21.28 15.76 10.05
CA GLU A 572 21.98 16.52 11.11
C GLU A 572 22.26 17.96 10.69
N ASP A 573 22.52 18.82 11.68
CA ASP A 573 23.00 20.18 11.47
C ASP A 573 24.32 20.34 12.25
N ASN A 574 25.40 19.81 11.68
CA ASN A 574 26.75 19.88 12.23
C ASN A 574 27.79 20.10 11.12
N ARG A 575 29.05 20.35 11.51
CA ARG A 575 30.13 20.70 10.56
C ARG A 575 30.52 19.58 9.61
N ASP A 576 30.22 18.33 9.96
CA ASP A 576 30.55 17.12 9.19
C ASP A 576 29.30 16.49 8.56
N SER A 577 28.24 17.28 8.37
CA SER A 577 26.96 16.79 7.90
C SER A 577 27.03 16.30 6.46
N ILE A 578 26.71 15.02 6.27
CA ILE A 578 26.67 14.33 4.98
C ILE A 578 25.23 14.06 4.55
N VAL A 579 25.02 13.87 3.25
CA VAL A 579 23.75 13.36 2.73
C VAL A 579 23.75 11.84 2.85
N GLU A 580 22.79 11.27 3.59
CA GLU A 580 22.66 9.81 3.74
C GLU A 580 21.41 9.27 3.01
N LEU A 581 20.45 10.15 2.73
CA LEU A 581 19.14 9.84 2.15
C LEU A 581 18.73 10.94 1.17
N ALA A 582 17.82 10.60 0.25
CA ALA A 582 17.05 11.61 -0.49
C ALA A 582 15.54 11.31 -0.44
N LEU A 583 14.74 12.38 -0.40
CA LEU A 583 13.30 12.34 -0.51
C LEU A 583 12.90 12.27 -1.98
N VAL A 584 12.00 11.34 -2.32
CA VAL A 584 11.47 11.18 -3.68
C VAL A 584 10.20 12.02 -3.82
N LEU A 585 10.25 13.00 -4.72
CA LEU A 585 9.19 13.95 -5.00
C LEU A 585 8.60 13.69 -6.38
N ASP A 586 7.30 13.44 -6.43
CA ASP A 586 6.55 13.39 -7.68
C ASP A 586 5.91 14.75 -7.96
N ARG A 587 6.17 15.31 -9.14
CA ARG A 587 5.59 16.59 -9.55
C ARG A 587 4.14 16.39 -10.02
N ASP A 588 3.24 17.20 -9.46
CA ASP A 588 1.91 17.41 -10.01
C ASP A 588 1.87 18.71 -10.80
N ASN A 589 1.96 18.58 -12.12
CA ASN A 589 1.95 19.72 -13.03
C ASN A 589 0.60 20.48 -13.04
N LYS A 590 -0.51 19.84 -12.64
CA LYS A 590 -1.83 20.50 -12.61
C LYS A 590 -1.96 21.45 -11.42
N HIS A 591 -1.46 20.99 -10.27
CA HIS A 591 -1.58 21.73 -9.01
C HIS A 591 -0.34 22.53 -8.65
N LYS A 592 0.74 22.46 -9.45
CA LYS A 592 2.04 23.10 -9.18
C LYS A 592 2.54 22.77 -7.76
N SER A 593 2.52 21.49 -7.46
CA SER A 593 2.94 20.96 -6.18
C SER A 593 3.72 19.67 -6.36
N TYR A 594 4.40 19.28 -5.30
CA TYR A 594 5.11 18.01 -5.19
C TYR A 594 4.46 17.13 -4.14
N THR A 595 4.42 15.83 -4.43
CA THR A 595 4.06 14.79 -3.46
C THR A 595 5.33 14.07 -3.02
N ALA A 596 5.63 14.09 -1.73
CA ALA A 596 6.70 13.30 -1.15
C ALA A 596 6.24 11.86 -0.97
N THR A 597 6.83 10.96 -1.75
CA THR A 597 6.34 9.58 -1.88
C THR A 597 7.10 8.58 -1.03
N THR A 598 8.42 8.70 -0.93
CA THR A 598 9.28 7.76 -0.20
C THR A 598 10.67 8.36 0.00
N ILE A 599 11.56 7.63 0.68
CA ILE A 599 12.98 7.96 0.84
C ILE A 599 13.86 6.89 0.19
N MET A 600 15.00 7.29 -0.34
CA MET A 600 15.98 6.38 -0.96
C MET A 600 17.36 6.56 -0.34
N THR A 601 18.08 5.45 -0.22
CA THR A 601 19.50 5.44 0.18
C THR A 601 20.39 5.88 -0.97
N LEU A 602 21.61 6.34 -0.68
CA LEU A 602 22.58 6.70 -1.73
C LEU A 602 22.82 5.57 -2.75
N GLU A 603 22.94 4.31 -2.29
CA GLU A 603 23.08 3.15 -3.18
C GLU A 603 21.91 3.05 -4.17
N GLN A 604 20.68 3.18 -3.68
CA GLN A 604 19.48 3.15 -4.52
C GLN A 604 19.47 4.33 -5.49
N ILE A 605 19.81 5.52 -5.02
CA ILE A 605 19.83 6.74 -5.85
C ILE A 605 20.81 6.57 -7.00
N TYR A 606 22.05 6.17 -6.70
CA TYR A 606 23.12 6.02 -7.68
C TYR A 606 22.72 5.12 -8.85
N CYS A 607 21.99 4.03 -8.56
CA CYS A 607 21.50 3.10 -9.57
C CYS A 607 20.38 3.65 -10.45
N ASN A 608 19.53 4.53 -9.93
CA ASN A 608 18.32 4.96 -10.60
C ASN A 608 18.49 6.29 -11.35
N ILE A 609 19.41 7.18 -10.92
CA ILE A 609 19.64 8.46 -11.60
C ILE A 609 20.32 8.29 -12.96
N ARG A 610 21.12 7.22 -13.15
CA ARG A 610 21.98 7.07 -14.33
C ARG A 610 21.20 7.04 -15.66
N LEU A 611 19.92 6.68 -15.62
CA LEU A 611 19.04 6.70 -16.79
C LEU A 611 18.86 8.12 -17.37
N ILE A 612 18.93 9.15 -16.52
CA ILE A 612 18.79 10.56 -16.92
C ILE A 612 20.14 11.28 -16.81
N SER A 613 20.78 11.21 -15.64
CA SER A 613 21.93 12.03 -15.29
C SER A 613 23.20 11.19 -15.24
N GLN A 614 24.31 11.70 -15.76
CA GLN A 614 25.61 11.13 -15.46
C GLN A 614 25.96 11.51 -14.01
N PRO A 615 26.33 10.56 -13.13
CA PRO A 615 26.93 10.88 -11.84
C PRO A 615 28.30 11.52 -12.12
N ASP A 616 28.39 12.82 -11.98
CA ASP A 616 29.59 13.63 -12.18
C ASP A 616 29.76 14.64 -11.02
N GLU A 617 30.60 15.66 -11.22
CA GLU A 617 30.87 16.69 -10.22
C GLU A 617 29.61 17.46 -9.78
N ASP A 618 28.60 17.59 -10.64
CA ASP A 618 27.32 18.24 -10.29
C ASP A 618 26.47 17.36 -9.35
N THR A 619 26.81 16.08 -9.24
CA THR A 619 26.24 15.14 -8.25
C THR A 619 27.09 15.00 -6.99
N TYR A 620 27.78 16.08 -6.58
CA TYR A 620 28.77 16.12 -5.50
C TYR A 620 28.35 15.42 -4.19
N TRP A 621 27.08 15.48 -3.81
CA TRP A 621 26.58 14.85 -2.58
C TRP A 621 26.35 13.33 -2.69
N LEU A 622 26.47 12.74 -3.88
CA LEU A 622 26.52 11.28 -4.05
C LEU A 622 27.91 10.71 -3.77
N HIS A 623 28.92 11.57 -3.72
CA HIS A 623 30.32 11.22 -3.52
C HIS A 623 30.86 11.65 -2.15
N SER A 624 30.00 12.25 -1.31
CA SER A 624 30.34 12.77 0.03
C SER A 624 30.39 11.72 1.11
#